data_AF-A0A1L7XKG6-F1
#
_entry.id   AF-A0A1L7XKG6-F1
#
_cell.length_a   1.000
_cell.length_b   1.000
_cell.length_c   1.000
_cell.angle_alpha   90.00
_cell.angle_beta   90.00
_cell.angle_gamma   90.00
#
_symmetry.space_group_name_H-M   'P 1'
#
loop_
_entity.id
_entity.type
_entity.pdbx_description
1 polymer ?
#
loop_
_entity_poly.entity_id
_entity_poly.type
_entity_poly.pdbx_seq_one_letter_code
_entity_poly.pdbx_strand_id
1 'polypeptide(L)'
;MLSSSAILCVGAIYLLLVVSSSHTAAVHQRASIEPRSSHAVAHNSYANSGPFPILDISYKHILSQIGANATAAGNASLPKNIREHFATSKAIPLSKRDAPSQCGPGQPCADGSCCNSDGKCGYTSYTCGSSNNVRCLSNCNAHAMCGVNSLNAAQHCPLNLCCSYFGYCGTSTAYCVNPGSAQSGNPCQQGYGSCQVAPEPSCNPNTGTASRGRKIGYYQSSLERNCNRMGPIDIDITGFSHVIFAFASINPNSFQIIPLESSHPALYVQFTSRRSSTLQTWIAIGGYSFSDPGLTQNTWSNMVAPQGNRATFVNSLMGFMNMGGQPGDTANLVSLVQEMRAAFGNRYGISIALPPDYASLQNFNPSALSPFIDFFNFMSYDLHGPWEASILGPQIRSQSSIIDISSDLLPLWFDNVPPSKLNLGIAYYGRGYTLQNPGCADVGCPYAGASSPGTCTGSAGVLSLREIQVVIQQQGLTPRLLPDEMIKQISWGNQWIGYDDTDTIALKSNWADQHCFGGLVFWSLDLVGVGTGDSPISPSPDSTCSSTRSCIGSSYGPCCSAHGFFGADAAHFSINNGCQVTLGVCNTIVVLRVGGVEVEVGIVGWDVRDCLETVVRNLS
;
A
#
# COMPACT_ATOMS: atom_id res chain seq x y z
N MET A 1 17.01 29.20 24.91
CA MET A 1 16.13 28.53 25.88
C MET A 1 15.23 27.58 25.10
N LEU A 2 15.33 26.31 25.44
CA LEU A 2 14.61 25.16 24.88
C LEU A 2 13.15 25.09 25.39
N SER A 3 12.39 24.17 24.80
CA SER A 3 11.15 23.49 25.25
C SER A 3 9.92 23.88 24.42
N SER A 4 9.10 22.97 23.87
CA SER A 4 9.08 21.51 23.87
C SER A 4 8.25 21.01 22.69
N SER A 5 8.69 19.88 22.13
CA SER A 5 8.03 19.09 21.10
C SER A 5 6.69 18.50 21.57
N ALA A 6 5.71 18.45 20.65
CA ALA A 6 4.61 17.49 20.71
C ALA A 6 4.65 16.67 19.41
N ILE A 7 5.03 15.40 19.55
CA ILE A 7 5.04 14.40 18.49
C ILE A 7 3.65 13.77 18.47
N LEU A 8 2.95 13.86 17.34
CA LEU A 8 1.66 13.21 17.10
C LEU A 8 1.84 12.18 15.99
N CYS A 9 1.67 10.91 16.35
CA CYS A 9 1.73 9.75 15.46
C CYS A 9 0.47 9.70 14.58
N VAL A 10 0.63 9.45 13.28
CA VAL A 10 -0.47 9.39 12.29
C VAL A 10 -0.48 8.01 11.64
N GLY A 11 -1.64 7.34 11.63
CA GLY A 11 -1.90 6.09 10.91
C GLY A 11 -3.14 6.22 10.03
N ALA A 12 -3.12 5.66 8.82
CA ALA A 12 -4.16 5.81 7.79
C ALA A 12 -5.16 4.65 7.79
N ILE A 13 -6.44 4.94 7.48
CA ILE A 13 -7.48 3.94 7.20
C ILE A 13 -7.82 4.01 5.71
N TYR A 14 -7.66 2.88 5.02
CA TYR A 14 -7.96 2.68 3.61
C TYR A 14 -9.37 2.12 3.45
N LEU A 15 -10.17 2.72 2.58
CA LEU A 15 -11.52 2.23 2.34
C LEU A 15 -11.82 2.12 0.85
N LEU A 16 -11.96 0.90 0.38
CA LEU A 16 -12.31 0.57 -0.98
C LEU A 16 -13.79 0.17 -0.99
N LEU A 17 -14.65 0.94 -1.63
CA LEU A 17 -15.91 0.48 -2.23
C LEU A 17 -15.63 0.05 -3.68
N VAL A 18 -16.60 -0.49 -4.42
CA VAL A 18 -16.57 -0.62 -5.88
C VAL A 18 -18.02 -0.61 -6.39
N VAL A 19 -18.26 0.08 -7.52
CA VAL A 19 -19.55 0.08 -8.25
C VAL A 19 -19.35 -0.53 -9.64
N SER A 20 -20.07 -1.61 -9.96
CA SER A 20 -20.16 -2.23 -11.30
C SER A 20 -21.53 -2.03 -11.99
N SER A 21 -21.84 -0.84 -12.53
CA SER A 21 -23.21 -0.60 -13.05
C SER A 21 -23.35 -0.85 -14.53
N SER A 22 -24.42 -1.55 -14.88
CA SER A 22 -25.05 -1.50 -16.18
C SER A 22 -25.92 -0.24 -16.25
N HIS A 23 -25.39 0.86 -16.82
CA HIS A 23 -26.05 1.87 -17.67
C HIS A 23 -25.25 3.19 -17.65
N THR A 24 -25.03 3.74 -18.85
CA THR A 24 -24.41 5.04 -19.13
C THR A 24 -25.34 6.19 -18.77
N ALA A 25 -24.86 7.15 -17.98
CA ALA A 25 -25.42 8.50 -17.92
C ALA A 25 -24.27 9.52 -17.77
N ALA A 26 -24.18 10.44 -18.73
CA ALA A 26 -23.21 11.53 -18.73
C ALA A 26 -23.66 12.66 -17.81
N VAL A 27 -22.75 13.21 -17.00
CA VAL A 27 -22.96 14.47 -16.28
C VAL A 27 -21.69 15.32 -16.43
N HIS A 28 -21.83 16.50 -17.04
CA HIS A 28 -20.81 17.53 -17.13
C HIS A 28 -20.84 18.43 -15.89
N GLN A 29 -19.69 18.64 -15.24
CA GLN A 29 -19.44 19.85 -14.44
C GLN A 29 -17.94 20.14 -14.38
N ARG A 30 -17.57 21.39 -14.66
CA ARG A 30 -16.18 21.90 -14.65
C ARG A 30 -15.81 22.42 -13.26
N ALA A 31 -14.62 22.06 -12.78
CA ALA A 31 -13.91 22.79 -11.72
C ALA A 31 -12.43 22.91 -12.12
N SER A 32 -11.89 24.12 -11.98
CA SER A 32 -10.49 24.51 -12.26
C SER A 32 -9.52 24.00 -11.18
N ILE A 33 -8.37 23.45 -11.57
CA ILE A 33 -7.35 22.88 -10.64
C ILE A 33 -5.93 23.32 -11.08
N GLU A 34 -5.11 23.76 -10.12
CA GLU A 34 -3.67 24.07 -10.21
C GLU A 34 -2.78 22.79 -10.33
N PRO A 35 -1.48 22.88 -10.72
CA PRO A 35 -0.70 21.71 -11.16
C PRO A 35 -0.26 20.77 -10.03
N ARG A 36 -0.28 19.46 -10.35
CA ARG A 36 -0.16 18.28 -9.45
C ARG A 36 1.27 17.79 -9.19
N SER A 37 1.41 17.10 -8.06
CA SER A 37 2.45 16.11 -7.75
C SER A 37 2.28 14.81 -8.54
N SER A 38 3.40 14.13 -8.84
CA SER A 38 3.49 12.88 -9.60
C SER A 38 2.71 11.72 -8.97
N HIS A 39 1.97 10.96 -9.78
CA HIS A 39 1.31 9.71 -9.37
C HIS A 39 2.34 8.72 -8.79
N ALA A 40 2.11 8.29 -7.54
CA ALA A 40 3.02 7.38 -6.85
C ALA A 40 2.88 5.95 -7.41
N VAL A 41 4.00 5.40 -7.91
CA VAL A 41 4.08 4.05 -8.49
C VAL A 41 3.84 2.95 -7.45
N ALA A 42 4.23 3.22 -6.20
CA ALA A 42 4.02 2.35 -5.06
C ALA A 42 2.87 2.87 -4.18
N HIS A 43 2.26 1.97 -3.40
CA HIS A 43 1.13 2.32 -2.53
C HIS A 43 1.49 3.36 -1.47
N ASN A 44 2.77 3.46 -1.13
CA ASN A 44 3.24 4.35 -0.07
C ASN A 44 4.49 5.15 -0.48
N SER A 45 4.41 6.47 -0.31
CA SER A 45 5.53 7.41 -0.40
C SER A 45 5.86 7.90 1.02
N TYR A 46 6.58 7.09 1.80
CA TYR A 46 6.78 7.37 3.22
C TYR A 46 7.82 8.47 3.46
N ALA A 47 7.35 9.69 3.68
CA ALA A 47 8.13 10.74 4.34
C ALA A 47 8.04 10.66 5.88
N ASN A 48 7.11 9.88 6.45
CA ASN A 48 6.85 9.82 7.91
C ASN A 48 6.18 8.49 8.38
N SER A 49 6.79 7.33 8.15
CA SER A 49 6.34 6.09 8.83
C SER A 49 6.97 6.03 10.23
N GLY A 50 6.13 6.16 11.28
CA GLY A 50 6.48 6.01 12.70
C GLY A 50 6.77 4.55 13.12
N PRO A 51 7.19 4.33 14.38
CA PRO A 51 8.14 3.27 14.76
C PRO A 51 7.52 1.88 14.94
N PHE A 52 8.30 0.86 14.57
CA PHE A 52 8.25 -0.60 14.87
C PHE A 52 6.86 -1.29 14.90
N PRO A 53 6.74 -2.55 14.43
CA PRO A 53 5.57 -3.35 14.75
C PRO A 53 5.46 -3.44 16.28
N ILE A 54 4.39 -2.90 16.86
CA ILE A 54 4.14 -2.89 18.31
C ILE A 54 4.24 -4.30 18.93
N LEU A 55 4.01 -5.33 18.11
CA LEU A 55 4.14 -6.74 18.43
C LEU A 55 5.60 -7.19 18.66
N ASP A 56 6.59 -6.57 18.00
CA ASP A 56 8.00 -6.93 18.16
C ASP A 56 8.64 -6.30 19.41
N ILE A 57 8.28 -5.05 19.70
CA ILE A 57 8.74 -4.36 20.92
C ILE A 57 8.17 -5.06 22.15
N SER A 58 6.86 -5.32 22.12
CA SER A 58 6.16 -6.05 23.18
C SER A 58 6.80 -7.43 23.42
N TYR A 59 7.23 -8.11 22.35
CA TYR A 59 7.79 -9.46 22.44
C TYR A 59 9.17 -9.44 23.11
N LYS A 60 10.06 -8.56 22.65
CA LYS A 60 11.39 -8.36 23.25
C LYS A 60 11.27 -8.01 24.74
N HIS A 61 10.30 -7.17 25.08
CA HIS A 61 10.07 -6.78 26.46
C HIS A 61 9.56 -7.94 27.32
N ILE A 62 8.56 -8.69 26.84
CA ILE A 62 8.08 -9.91 27.51
C ILE A 62 9.24 -10.88 27.75
N LEU A 63 10.05 -11.19 26.74
CA LEU A 63 11.21 -12.09 26.89
C LEU A 63 12.21 -11.57 27.94
N SER A 64 12.43 -10.26 28.02
CA SER A 64 13.32 -9.67 29.01
C SER A 64 12.81 -9.82 30.45
N GLN A 65 11.49 -9.85 30.66
CA GLN A 65 10.87 -10.06 31.97
C GLN A 65 10.91 -11.53 32.42
N ILE A 66 10.94 -12.47 31.46
CA ILE A 66 10.91 -13.91 31.69
C ILE A 66 12.28 -14.49 32.08
N GLY A 67 13.37 -13.79 31.76
CA GLY A 67 14.73 -14.26 32.04
C GLY A 67 15.17 -15.46 31.19
N ALA A 68 16.25 -16.15 31.59
CA ALA A 68 16.96 -17.17 30.79
C ALA A 68 16.13 -18.41 30.35
N ASN A 69 14.91 -18.61 30.86
CA ASN A 69 13.98 -19.63 30.36
C ASN A 69 13.33 -19.24 29.01
N ALA A 70 13.39 -17.97 28.61
CA ALA A 70 12.91 -17.46 27.32
C ALA A 70 13.63 -18.08 26.11
N THR A 71 14.92 -18.42 26.25
CA THR A 71 15.75 -19.02 25.19
C THR A 71 15.27 -20.41 24.75
N ALA A 72 14.49 -21.11 25.57
CA ALA A 72 13.88 -22.40 25.20
C ALA A 72 12.54 -22.24 24.46
N ALA A 73 11.75 -21.21 24.79
CA ALA A 73 10.44 -20.95 24.19
C ALA A 73 10.54 -20.20 22.84
N GLY A 74 11.46 -19.23 22.71
CA GLY A 74 11.68 -18.49 21.46
C GLY A 74 12.31 -19.34 20.35
N ASN A 75 13.07 -20.37 20.72
CA ASN A 75 13.70 -21.30 19.76
C ASN A 75 12.73 -22.33 19.17
N ALA A 76 11.45 -22.39 19.54
CA ALA A 76 10.52 -23.35 18.94
C ALA A 76 9.68 -22.75 17.80
N SER A 77 9.48 -21.44 17.79
CA SER A 77 8.49 -20.74 16.95
C SER A 77 9.08 -19.72 15.96
N LEU A 78 10.41 -19.56 15.90
CA LEU A 78 11.07 -18.67 14.94
C LEU A 78 11.61 -19.44 13.70
N PRO A 79 11.47 -18.88 12.48
CA PRO A 79 12.16 -19.32 11.27
C PRO A 79 13.68 -19.47 11.49
N LYS A 80 14.29 -20.44 10.80
CA LYS A 80 15.66 -20.91 11.05
C LYS A 80 16.73 -19.81 10.92
N ASN A 81 16.52 -18.85 10.02
CA ASN A 81 17.40 -17.69 9.77
C ASN A 81 17.40 -16.67 10.93
N ILE A 82 16.28 -16.49 11.65
CA ILE A 82 16.23 -15.61 12.84
C ILE A 82 16.96 -16.26 14.02
N ARG A 83 16.90 -17.59 14.15
CA ARG A 83 17.65 -18.34 15.19
C ARG A 83 19.16 -18.12 15.08
N GLU A 84 19.69 -18.06 13.86
CA GLU A 84 21.11 -17.87 13.60
C GLU A 84 21.58 -16.44 13.90
N HIS A 85 20.71 -15.43 13.74
CA HIS A 85 21.02 -14.05 14.12
C HIS A 85 21.18 -13.87 15.64
N PHE A 86 20.37 -14.55 16.46
CA PHE A 86 20.49 -14.49 17.92
C PHE A 86 21.65 -15.33 18.49
N ALA A 87 22.13 -16.33 17.74
CA ALA A 87 23.19 -17.25 18.16
C ALA A 87 24.59 -16.59 18.27
N THR A 88 24.77 -15.37 17.78
CA THR A 88 26.07 -14.66 17.82
C THR A 88 26.30 -13.82 19.07
N SER A 89 25.30 -13.70 19.96
CA SER A 89 25.48 -13.03 21.25
C SER A 89 26.11 -14.00 22.27
N LYS A 90 27.36 -13.74 22.66
CA LYS A 90 28.13 -14.56 23.61
C LYS A 90 27.28 -14.94 24.83
N ALA A 91 27.11 -16.24 25.05
CA ALA A 91 26.50 -16.79 26.25
C ALA A 91 27.27 -16.33 27.50
N ILE A 92 26.67 -15.47 28.30
CA ILE A 92 27.20 -15.07 29.61
C ILE A 92 26.90 -16.23 30.60
N PRO A 93 27.71 -16.46 31.66
CA PRO A 93 27.56 -17.60 32.59
C PRO A 93 26.31 -17.54 33.49
N LEU A 94 25.90 -18.73 33.95
CA LEU A 94 24.65 -19.11 34.66
C LEU A 94 24.59 -18.77 36.16
N SER A 95 25.54 -18.04 36.73
CA SER A 95 25.52 -17.71 38.17
C SER A 95 25.59 -16.19 38.39
N LYS A 96 24.49 -15.63 38.92
CA LYS A 96 24.17 -14.21 39.15
C LYS A 96 23.72 -13.44 37.90
N ARG A 97 22.41 -13.23 37.73
CA ARG A 97 21.89 -12.14 36.89
C ARG A 97 20.55 -11.62 37.39
N ASP A 98 20.58 -10.46 38.01
CA ASP A 98 19.57 -9.44 37.73
C ASP A 98 19.68 -9.11 36.24
N ALA A 99 18.56 -9.18 35.49
CA ALA A 99 18.55 -8.75 34.09
C ALA A 99 19.04 -7.29 34.00
N PRO A 100 19.73 -6.89 32.89
CA PRO A 100 20.21 -5.52 32.71
C PRO A 100 19.10 -4.49 33.04
N SER A 101 19.46 -3.36 33.65
CA SER A 101 18.54 -2.25 33.87
C SER A 101 17.96 -1.80 32.52
N GLN A 102 16.65 -1.88 32.36
CA GLN A 102 15.89 -1.54 31.15
C GLN A 102 15.64 -0.03 31.03
N CYS A 103 15.69 0.67 32.16
CA CYS A 103 15.44 2.10 32.27
C CYS A 103 16.15 2.66 33.53
N GLY A 104 16.08 3.98 33.72
CA GLY A 104 16.64 4.62 34.91
C GLY A 104 16.36 6.12 34.97
N PRO A 105 17.00 6.85 35.90
CA PRO A 105 16.86 8.30 36.00
C PRO A 105 17.22 9.00 34.67
N GLY A 106 16.26 9.73 34.08
CA GLY A 106 16.44 10.40 32.79
C GLY A 106 16.45 9.49 31.56
N GLN A 107 16.19 8.19 31.74
CA GLN A 107 16.15 7.18 30.67
C GLN A 107 14.82 6.42 30.78
N PRO A 108 13.73 6.91 30.15
CA PRO A 108 12.43 6.24 30.19
C PRO A 108 12.45 4.92 29.42
N CYS A 109 11.43 4.09 29.66
CA CYS A 109 11.24 2.85 28.91
C CYS A 109 10.97 3.15 27.42
N ALA A 110 11.62 2.39 26.53
CA ALA A 110 11.52 2.58 25.09
C ALA A 110 10.10 2.33 24.53
N ASP A 111 9.29 1.53 25.23
CA ASP A 111 7.90 1.24 24.90
C ASP A 111 6.91 2.23 25.55
N GLY A 112 7.40 3.23 26.27
CA GLY A 112 6.58 4.20 26.99
C GLY A 112 5.92 3.66 28.28
N SER A 113 6.25 2.43 28.71
CA SER A 113 5.77 1.88 29.97
C SER A 113 6.41 2.55 31.20
N CYS A 114 5.90 2.22 32.40
CA CYS A 114 6.43 2.75 33.65
C CYS A 114 7.84 2.24 33.90
N CYS A 115 8.77 3.13 34.26
CA CYS A 115 10.09 2.76 34.75
C CYS A 115 10.12 2.81 36.27
N ASN A 116 10.61 1.78 36.96
CA ASN A 116 10.81 1.81 38.42
C ASN A 116 12.28 1.97 38.84
N SER A 117 12.50 2.16 40.14
CA SER A 117 13.84 2.37 40.73
C SER A 117 14.78 1.18 40.64
N ASP A 118 14.26 -0.02 40.34
CA ASP A 118 15.04 -1.22 40.07
C ASP A 118 15.47 -1.31 38.59
N GLY A 119 15.12 -0.28 37.79
CA GLY A 119 15.39 -0.23 36.37
C GLY A 119 14.55 -1.22 35.57
N LYS A 120 13.32 -1.49 35.99
CA LYS A 120 12.37 -2.37 35.27
C LYS A 120 11.27 -1.56 34.60
N CYS A 121 10.91 -1.99 33.40
CA CYS A 121 9.82 -1.45 32.59
C CYS A 121 8.57 -2.34 32.67
N GLY A 122 7.38 -1.75 32.57
CA GLY A 122 6.11 -2.48 32.46
C GLY A 122 4.90 -1.72 33.01
N TYR A 123 3.73 -2.36 33.05
CA TYR A 123 2.45 -1.72 33.44
C TYR A 123 1.86 -2.22 34.78
N THR A 124 2.58 -3.05 35.51
CA THR A 124 2.07 -3.65 36.76
C THR A 124 2.17 -2.67 37.93
N SER A 125 1.51 -2.98 39.04
CA SER A 125 1.68 -2.22 40.30
C SER A 125 3.13 -2.19 40.80
N TYR A 126 3.95 -3.20 40.47
CA TYR A 126 5.38 -3.22 40.80
C TYR A 126 6.20 -2.22 39.99
N THR A 127 5.80 -1.92 38.75
CA THR A 127 6.52 -0.98 37.86
C THR A 127 5.95 0.43 37.92
N CYS A 128 4.62 0.58 38.04
CA CYS A 128 3.94 1.87 38.04
C CYS A 128 3.63 2.41 39.45
N GLY A 129 3.62 1.54 40.47
CA GLY A 129 3.27 1.91 41.83
C GLY A 129 4.41 2.54 42.63
N SER A 130 4.06 2.98 43.85
CA SER A 130 5.01 3.39 44.87
C SER A 130 4.86 2.46 46.08
N SER A 131 5.85 1.63 46.33
CA SER A 131 5.98 0.84 47.56
C SER A 131 7.22 1.28 48.35
N ASN A 132 7.33 0.89 49.62
CA ASN A 132 8.36 1.42 50.53
C ASN A 132 9.82 1.26 50.03
N ASN A 133 10.09 0.37 49.07
CA ASN A 133 11.43 0.12 48.52
C ASN A 133 11.54 0.28 47.00
N VAL A 134 10.44 0.46 46.27
CA VAL A 134 10.44 0.58 44.81
C VAL A 134 9.51 1.72 44.39
N ARG A 135 10.08 2.73 43.74
CA ARG A 135 9.35 3.91 43.26
C ARG A 135 9.35 3.96 41.74
N CYS A 136 8.23 4.37 41.17
CA CYS A 136 8.22 4.75 39.76
C CYS A 136 9.04 6.04 39.52
N LEU A 137 9.84 6.03 38.44
CA LEU A 137 10.76 7.08 38.02
C LEU A 137 10.21 7.88 36.84
N SER A 138 9.52 7.24 35.90
CA SER A 138 8.96 7.87 34.70
C SER A 138 7.75 7.10 34.18
N ASN A 139 6.87 7.80 33.45
CA ASN A 139 5.65 7.27 32.85
C ASN A 139 4.71 6.57 33.85
N CYS A 140 4.64 7.04 35.10
CA CYS A 140 3.93 6.34 36.19
C CYS A 140 2.41 6.21 36.02
N ASN A 141 1.84 6.96 35.08
CA ASN A 141 0.43 6.88 34.70
C ASN A 141 0.23 6.10 33.38
N ALA A 142 1.25 5.39 32.89
CA ALA A 142 1.12 4.58 31.69
C ALA A 142 0.16 3.42 31.93
N HIS A 143 -0.72 3.17 30.96
CA HIS A 143 -1.67 2.08 30.99
C HIS A 143 -1.23 0.99 30.01
N ALA A 144 -1.51 -0.25 30.38
CA ALA A 144 -1.29 -1.39 29.50
C ALA A 144 -2.18 -1.31 28.25
N MET A 145 -1.76 -1.98 27.16
CA MET A 145 -2.55 -2.10 25.93
C MET A 145 -3.86 -2.86 26.17
N CYS A 146 -3.81 -3.85 27.07
CA CYS A 146 -4.93 -4.71 27.40
C CYS A 146 -4.88 -5.14 28.87
N GLY A 147 -5.98 -5.72 29.36
CA GLY A 147 -5.96 -6.38 30.65
C GLY A 147 -6.29 -5.49 31.84
N VAL A 148 -6.09 -6.01 33.04
CA VAL A 148 -6.42 -5.36 34.32
C VAL A 148 -5.66 -4.05 34.58
N ASN A 149 -4.49 -3.90 33.95
CA ASN A 149 -3.66 -2.70 34.06
C ASN A 149 -3.90 -1.69 32.91
N SER A 150 -4.84 -2.00 32.01
CA SER A 150 -5.23 -1.08 30.94
C SER A 150 -6.14 0.03 31.46
N LEU A 151 -6.43 1.02 30.61
CA LEU A 151 -7.34 2.11 30.95
C LEU A 151 -8.70 1.55 31.38
N ASN A 152 -9.13 1.89 32.60
CA ASN A 152 -10.34 1.40 33.25
C ASN A 152 -10.42 -0.13 33.44
N ALA A 153 -9.29 -0.85 33.36
CA ALA A 153 -9.24 -2.32 33.40
C ALA A 153 -10.20 -2.98 32.39
N ALA A 154 -10.38 -2.36 31.22
CA ALA A 154 -11.43 -2.72 30.27
C ALA A 154 -10.93 -2.87 28.82
N GLN A 155 -9.65 -2.59 28.52
CA GLN A 155 -9.17 -2.66 27.14
C GLN A 155 -8.90 -4.10 26.72
N HIS A 156 -9.47 -4.48 25.59
CA HIS A 156 -9.20 -5.74 24.92
C HIS A 156 -8.14 -5.54 23.84
N CYS A 157 -7.43 -6.61 23.50
CA CYS A 157 -6.60 -6.59 22.32
C CYS A 157 -7.45 -6.50 21.04
N PRO A 158 -7.14 -5.56 20.13
CA PRO A 158 -7.73 -5.53 18.80
C PRO A 158 -7.55 -6.86 18.06
N LEU A 159 -8.46 -7.16 17.13
CA LEU A 159 -8.44 -8.40 16.33
C LEU A 159 -8.37 -9.68 17.18
N ASN A 160 -8.84 -9.60 18.43
CA ASN A 160 -8.86 -10.69 19.38
C ASN A 160 -7.47 -11.33 19.64
N LEU A 161 -6.38 -10.56 19.47
CA LEU A 161 -5.03 -11.03 19.82
C LEU A 161 -4.94 -11.45 21.29
N CYS A 162 -3.89 -12.21 21.64
CA CYS A 162 -3.68 -12.58 23.03
C CYS A 162 -3.26 -11.39 23.88
N CYS A 163 -3.93 -11.23 25.03
CA CYS A 163 -3.49 -10.32 26.08
C CYS A 163 -2.52 -11.05 27.00
N SER A 164 -1.24 -10.69 26.95
CA SER A 164 -0.22 -11.30 27.80
C SER A 164 -0.45 -10.99 29.28
N TYR A 165 0.18 -11.78 30.15
CA TYR A 165 0.21 -11.51 31.59
C TYR A 165 0.59 -10.05 31.91
N PHE A 166 1.53 -9.51 31.15
CA PHE A 166 2.09 -8.18 31.35
C PHE A 166 1.27 -7.04 30.71
N GLY A 167 0.15 -7.36 30.04
CA GLY A 167 -0.75 -6.35 29.46
C GLY A 167 -0.35 -5.87 28.06
N TYR A 168 0.37 -6.72 27.31
CA TYR A 168 0.70 -6.48 25.90
C TYR A 168 -0.11 -7.38 24.99
N CYS A 169 -0.47 -6.87 23.81
CA CYS A 169 -1.16 -7.66 22.78
C CYS A 169 -0.18 -8.34 21.84
N GLY A 170 -0.46 -9.59 21.47
CA GLY A 170 0.32 -10.28 20.45
C GLY A 170 -0.16 -11.68 20.09
N THR A 171 0.54 -12.30 19.15
CA THR A 171 0.11 -13.52 18.46
C THR A 171 0.87 -14.77 18.90
N SER A 172 2.04 -14.62 19.53
CA SER A 172 2.91 -15.74 19.87
C SER A 172 2.58 -16.38 21.23
N THR A 173 3.18 -17.54 21.49
CA THR A 173 3.06 -18.24 22.78
C THR A 173 3.52 -17.40 23.97
N ALA A 174 4.41 -16.42 23.77
CA ALA A 174 4.81 -15.50 24.85
C ALA A 174 3.66 -14.58 25.32
N TYR A 175 2.65 -14.38 24.47
CA TYR A 175 1.44 -13.63 24.80
C TYR A 175 0.31 -14.55 25.25
N CYS A 176 0.17 -15.70 24.60
CA CYS A 176 -0.93 -16.61 24.84
C CYS A 176 -0.69 -17.59 26.00
N VAL A 177 0.57 -17.84 26.42
CA VAL A 177 0.97 -18.93 27.35
C VAL A 177 2.04 -18.48 28.37
N ASN A 178 2.13 -19.18 29.52
CA ASN A 178 2.87 -18.74 30.72
C ASN A 178 4.34 -19.07 30.52
N PRO A 179 5.25 -18.12 30.76
CA PRO A 179 6.67 -18.40 30.71
C PRO A 179 7.27 -19.02 31.99
N GLY A 180 6.50 -19.11 33.08
CA GLY A 180 7.06 -19.28 34.43
C GLY A 180 7.03 -20.66 35.12
N SER A 181 6.04 -21.53 34.90
CA SER A 181 6.05 -22.88 35.50
C SER A 181 5.03 -23.83 34.88
N ALA A 182 5.46 -25.08 34.72
CA ALA A 182 4.63 -26.22 34.38
C ALA A 182 3.71 -26.56 35.57
N GLN A 183 2.46 -26.08 35.56
CA GLN A 183 1.27 -26.68 36.21
C GLN A 183 0.01 -25.81 35.97
N SER A 184 -0.74 -26.13 34.91
CA SER A 184 -2.20 -25.94 34.72
C SER A 184 -2.90 -24.69 35.29
N GLY A 185 -3.07 -23.63 34.49
CA GLY A 185 -4.04 -22.54 34.75
C GLY A 185 -3.64 -21.18 34.14
N ASN A 186 -4.54 -20.50 33.44
CA ASN A 186 -4.23 -19.53 32.37
C ASN A 186 -3.33 -18.31 32.71
N PRO A 187 -2.33 -18.00 31.86
CA PRO A 187 -1.34 -16.92 32.07
C PRO A 187 -1.47 -15.68 31.18
N CYS A 188 -2.17 -15.82 30.07
CA CYS A 188 -2.80 -14.71 29.37
C CYS A 188 -3.94 -14.16 30.25
N GLN A 189 -4.25 -12.88 30.11
CA GLN A 189 -5.37 -12.27 30.83
C GLN A 189 -6.69 -12.63 30.12
N GLN A 190 -7.36 -13.67 30.62
CA GLN A 190 -8.65 -14.11 30.10
C GLN A 190 -9.67 -12.97 30.10
N GLY A 191 -10.51 -12.95 29.07
CA GLY A 191 -11.54 -11.93 28.91
C GLY A 191 -11.04 -10.64 28.26
N TYR A 192 -9.73 -10.47 28.01
CA TYR A 192 -9.16 -9.29 27.34
C TYR A 192 -8.64 -9.57 25.92
N GLY A 193 -8.95 -10.75 25.37
CA GLY A 193 -8.51 -11.24 24.08
C GLY A 193 -8.47 -12.77 24.07
N SER A 194 -7.83 -13.36 23.06
CA SER A 194 -7.59 -14.80 23.04
C SER A 194 -6.58 -15.22 24.12
N CYS A 195 -6.60 -16.49 24.45
CA CYS A 195 -5.62 -17.18 25.29
C CYS A 195 -4.99 -18.38 24.58
N GLN A 196 -5.25 -18.48 23.27
CA GLN A 196 -4.79 -19.57 22.42
C GLN A 196 -4.20 -18.96 21.16
N VAL A 197 -3.06 -19.50 20.75
CA VAL A 197 -2.48 -19.16 19.46
C VAL A 197 -3.45 -19.61 18.38
N ALA A 198 -3.87 -18.68 17.52
CA ALA A 198 -4.72 -19.03 16.38
C ALA A 198 -3.91 -19.92 15.41
N PRO A 199 -4.45 -21.08 15.00
CA PRO A 199 -3.79 -21.91 14.02
C PRO A 199 -3.79 -21.23 12.65
N GLU A 200 -2.68 -21.32 11.93
CA GLU A 200 -2.65 -20.92 10.52
C GLU A 200 -3.56 -21.86 9.70
N PRO A 201 -4.31 -21.33 8.72
CA PRO A 201 -5.10 -22.14 7.82
C PRO A 201 -4.23 -23.13 7.03
N SER A 202 -4.74 -24.34 6.84
CA SER A 202 -4.08 -25.35 6.03
C SER A 202 -5.05 -26.02 5.07
N CYS A 203 -4.70 -26.00 3.79
CA CYS A 203 -5.37 -26.67 2.69
C CYS A 203 -4.40 -27.56 1.94
N ASN A 204 -4.92 -28.60 1.28
CA ASN A 204 -4.11 -29.41 0.38
C ASN A 204 -3.65 -28.54 -0.81
N PRO A 205 -2.34 -28.45 -1.13
CA PRO A 205 -1.84 -27.61 -2.23
C PRO A 205 -2.50 -27.91 -3.59
N ASN A 206 -2.96 -29.15 -3.81
CA ASN A 206 -3.63 -29.54 -5.06
C ASN A 206 -5.08 -29.05 -5.18
N THR A 207 -5.61 -28.39 -4.14
CA THR A 207 -6.95 -27.78 -4.19
C THR A 207 -6.99 -26.60 -5.15
N GLY A 208 -5.86 -25.91 -5.34
CA GLY A 208 -5.76 -24.75 -6.22
C GLY A 208 -6.72 -23.62 -5.87
N THR A 209 -7.00 -23.41 -4.58
CA THR A 209 -7.97 -22.41 -4.09
C THR A 209 -7.59 -20.98 -4.48
N ALA A 210 -6.30 -20.67 -4.59
CA ALA A 210 -5.74 -19.40 -4.99
C ALA A 210 -5.16 -19.43 -6.41
N SER A 211 -4.47 -20.51 -6.80
CA SER A 211 -3.88 -20.65 -8.14
C SER A 211 -4.95 -20.71 -9.24
N ARG A 212 -6.07 -21.39 -8.98
CA ARG A 212 -7.27 -21.44 -9.85
C ARG A 212 -8.43 -20.59 -9.32
N GLY A 213 -8.19 -19.84 -8.25
CA GLY A 213 -9.15 -18.92 -7.64
C GLY A 213 -9.22 -17.57 -8.36
N ARG A 214 -9.57 -16.53 -7.61
CA ARG A 214 -9.63 -15.17 -8.14
C ARG A 214 -8.22 -14.72 -8.54
N LYS A 215 -8.09 -14.17 -9.73
CA LYS A 215 -6.95 -13.35 -10.17
C LYS A 215 -7.45 -11.93 -10.36
N ILE A 216 -6.89 -10.99 -9.59
CA ILE A 216 -7.36 -9.61 -9.51
C ILE A 216 -6.22 -8.66 -9.88
N GLY A 217 -6.39 -7.81 -10.88
CA GLY A 217 -5.35 -6.87 -11.32
C GLY A 217 -5.75 -5.42 -11.10
N TYR A 218 -4.96 -4.64 -10.38
CA TYR A 218 -5.13 -3.19 -10.31
C TYR A 218 -4.51 -2.51 -11.54
N TYR A 219 -5.14 -1.44 -12.02
CA TYR A 219 -4.61 -0.56 -13.07
C TYR A 219 -4.60 0.87 -12.54
N GLN A 220 -3.41 1.49 -12.44
CA GLN A 220 -3.24 2.82 -11.82
C GLN A 220 -3.16 3.98 -12.82
N SER A 221 -3.37 3.72 -14.12
CA SER A 221 -3.17 4.68 -15.21
C SER A 221 -1.74 5.23 -15.30
N SER A 222 -0.91 4.65 -16.18
CA SER A 222 0.47 5.08 -16.37
C SER A 222 0.66 6.15 -17.46
N LEU A 223 -0.43 6.80 -17.91
CA LEU A 223 -0.40 7.74 -19.04
C LEU A 223 0.46 8.99 -18.79
N GLU A 224 0.63 9.37 -17.52
CA GLU A 224 1.46 10.51 -17.11
C GLU A 224 2.96 10.17 -16.96
N ARG A 225 3.36 8.89 -17.11
CA ARG A 225 4.78 8.50 -17.02
C ARG A 225 5.57 9.01 -18.21
N ASN A 226 6.89 9.18 -18.06
CA ASN A 226 7.74 9.61 -19.18
C ASN A 226 7.87 8.54 -20.29
N CYS A 227 7.75 7.28 -19.91
CA CYS A 227 7.74 6.09 -20.78
C CYS A 227 6.91 4.98 -20.11
N ASN A 228 6.79 3.80 -20.71
CA ASN A 228 5.93 2.70 -20.28
C ASN A 228 4.48 3.15 -20.03
N ARG A 229 3.96 4.06 -20.87
CA ARG A 229 2.58 4.54 -20.77
C ARG A 229 1.64 3.50 -21.36
N MET A 230 0.69 3.05 -20.57
CA MET A 230 -0.29 2.04 -20.93
C MET A 230 -1.68 2.58 -20.63
N GLY A 231 -2.54 2.61 -21.65
CA GLY A 231 -3.96 2.85 -21.50
C GLY A 231 -4.72 1.58 -21.12
N PRO A 232 -6.03 1.68 -20.83
CA PRO A 232 -6.86 0.53 -20.47
C PRO A 232 -6.93 -0.58 -21.52
N ILE A 233 -6.71 -0.25 -22.81
CA ILE A 233 -6.72 -1.24 -23.90
C ILE A 233 -5.38 -1.98 -24.03
N ASP A 234 -4.28 -1.39 -23.54
CA ASP A 234 -2.92 -1.87 -23.71
C ASP A 234 -2.52 -2.89 -22.63
N ILE A 235 -3.17 -2.86 -21.45
CA ILE A 235 -2.88 -3.79 -20.37
C ILE A 235 -3.29 -5.24 -20.72
N ASP A 236 -2.43 -6.20 -20.40
CA ASP A 236 -2.77 -7.62 -20.50
C ASP A 236 -3.68 -8.02 -19.33
N ILE A 237 -4.88 -8.46 -19.67
CA ILE A 237 -5.93 -8.90 -18.73
C ILE A 237 -6.20 -10.40 -18.87
N THR A 238 -5.38 -11.11 -19.65
CA THR A 238 -5.54 -12.54 -19.91
C THR A 238 -5.42 -13.32 -18.60
N GLY A 239 -6.39 -14.18 -18.32
CA GLY A 239 -6.43 -14.99 -17.10
C GLY A 239 -6.89 -14.25 -15.85
N PHE A 240 -7.19 -12.95 -15.93
CA PHE A 240 -7.79 -12.21 -14.82
C PHE A 240 -9.29 -12.46 -14.73
N SER A 241 -9.76 -12.62 -13.50
CA SER A 241 -11.19 -12.72 -13.16
C SER A 241 -11.79 -11.37 -12.78
N HIS A 242 -10.96 -10.47 -12.25
CA HIS A 242 -11.33 -9.12 -11.86
C HIS A 242 -10.21 -8.17 -12.26
N VAL A 243 -10.56 -7.01 -12.81
CA VAL A 243 -9.63 -5.89 -12.98
C VAL A 243 -10.20 -4.66 -12.30
N ILE A 244 -9.37 -3.93 -11.55
CA ILE A 244 -9.76 -2.79 -10.73
C ILE A 244 -9.06 -1.52 -11.24
N PHE A 245 -9.82 -0.53 -11.67
CA PHE A 245 -9.28 0.79 -12.01
C PHE A 245 -9.01 1.57 -10.72
N ALA A 246 -7.78 2.04 -10.54
CA ALA A 246 -7.33 2.86 -9.42
C ALA A 246 -6.89 4.25 -9.93
N PHE A 247 -7.44 5.37 -9.47
CA PHE A 247 -8.57 5.52 -8.56
C PHE A 247 -9.56 6.55 -9.11
N ALA A 248 -10.82 6.47 -8.68
CA ALA A 248 -11.66 7.66 -8.56
C ALA A 248 -11.45 8.28 -7.16
N SER A 249 -12.09 9.43 -6.90
CA SER A 249 -11.97 10.19 -5.66
C SER A 249 -13.35 10.57 -5.13
N ILE A 250 -13.42 11.19 -3.94
CA ILE A 250 -14.62 11.90 -3.49
C ILE A 250 -14.45 13.39 -3.57
N ASN A 251 -15.55 14.07 -3.85
CA ASN A 251 -15.69 15.47 -3.48
C ASN A 251 -15.80 15.60 -1.95
N PRO A 252 -14.95 16.39 -1.27
CA PRO A 252 -14.96 16.52 0.19
C PRO A 252 -16.18 17.24 0.74
N ASN A 253 -16.90 18.02 -0.09
CA ASN A 253 -18.07 18.78 0.33
C ASN A 253 -19.38 18.05 0.04
N SER A 254 -19.49 17.41 -1.13
CA SER A 254 -20.71 16.71 -1.55
C SER A 254 -20.70 15.21 -1.29
N PHE A 255 -19.52 14.65 -0.98
CA PHE A 255 -19.28 13.21 -0.81
C PHE A 255 -19.68 12.35 -2.02
N GLN A 256 -19.83 12.96 -3.20
CA GLN A 256 -20.10 12.28 -4.46
C GLN A 256 -18.82 11.71 -5.07
N ILE A 257 -18.95 10.60 -5.80
CA ILE A 257 -17.84 10.05 -6.57
C ILE A 257 -17.52 11.04 -7.66
N ILE A 258 -16.25 11.42 -7.71
CA ILE A 258 -15.67 12.22 -8.77
C ILE A 258 -14.51 11.47 -9.41
N PRO A 259 -14.26 11.67 -10.70
CA PRO A 259 -13.02 11.22 -11.31
C PRO A 259 -11.82 11.80 -10.57
N LEU A 260 -10.76 11.01 -10.36
CA LEU A 260 -9.51 11.56 -9.83
C LEU A 260 -8.91 12.59 -10.80
N GLU A 261 -9.12 12.43 -12.11
CA GLU A 261 -8.73 13.37 -13.16
C GLU A 261 -9.85 13.63 -14.15
N SER A 262 -9.86 14.82 -14.76
CA SER A 262 -10.81 15.17 -15.81
C SER A 262 -10.70 14.27 -17.05
N SER A 263 -9.55 13.64 -17.28
CA SER A 263 -9.28 12.67 -18.35
C SER A 263 -9.86 11.27 -18.04
N HIS A 264 -10.00 10.89 -16.77
CA HIS A 264 -10.36 9.54 -16.36
C HIS A 264 -11.75 9.04 -16.82
N PRO A 265 -12.81 9.85 -16.98
CA PRO A 265 -14.09 9.36 -17.48
C PRO A 265 -13.98 8.62 -18.82
N ALA A 266 -13.13 9.12 -19.74
CA ALA A 266 -12.88 8.45 -21.01
C ALA A 266 -12.16 7.10 -20.80
N LEU A 267 -11.22 7.04 -19.86
CA LEU A 267 -10.52 5.81 -19.51
C LEU A 267 -11.43 4.79 -18.82
N TYR A 268 -12.39 5.22 -18.01
CA TYR A 268 -13.38 4.33 -17.39
C TYR A 268 -14.24 3.63 -18.44
N VAL A 269 -14.67 4.33 -19.49
CA VAL A 269 -15.43 3.74 -20.60
C VAL A 269 -14.58 2.70 -21.32
N GLN A 270 -13.33 3.02 -21.64
CA GLN A 270 -12.41 2.06 -22.26
C GLN A 270 -12.17 0.84 -21.37
N PHE A 271 -11.92 1.06 -20.09
CA PHE A 271 -11.66 0.00 -19.11
C PHE A 271 -12.87 -0.92 -18.92
N THR A 272 -14.06 -0.36 -18.71
CA THR A 272 -15.29 -1.15 -18.50
C THR A 272 -15.76 -1.88 -19.76
N SER A 273 -15.39 -1.40 -20.95
CA SER A 273 -15.65 -2.12 -22.22
C SER A 273 -14.95 -3.48 -22.30
N ARG A 274 -13.92 -3.71 -21.49
CA ARG A 274 -13.14 -4.97 -21.45
C ARG A 274 -13.86 -6.11 -20.71
N ARG A 275 -14.97 -5.83 -20.01
CA ARG A 275 -15.74 -6.84 -19.27
C ARG A 275 -16.18 -8.00 -20.17
N SER A 276 -16.28 -9.19 -19.60
CA SER A 276 -16.75 -10.38 -20.32
C SER A 276 -17.60 -11.27 -19.40
N SER A 277 -18.00 -12.46 -19.87
CA SER A 277 -18.65 -13.46 -19.00
C SER A 277 -17.73 -14.01 -17.92
N THR A 278 -16.42 -13.85 -18.06
CA THR A 278 -15.38 -14.39 -17.17
C THR A 278 -14.55 -13.31 -16.48
N LEU A 279 -14.63 -12.06 -16.94
CA LEU A 279 -13.91 -10.91 -16.39
C LEU A 279 -14.87 -9.84 -15.89
N GLN A 280 -14.71 -9.46 -14.62
CA GLN A 280 -15.39 -8.34 -14.01
C GLN A 280 -14.50 -7.09 -13.98
N THR A 281 -15.12 -5.92 -14.15
CA THR A 281 -14.44 -4.61 -14.07
C THR A 281 -14.91 -3.86 -12.83
N TRP A 282 -13.97 -3.35 -12.05
CA TRP A 282 -14.13 -2.79 -10.72
C TRP A 282 -13.48 -1.39 -10.67
N ILE A 283 -13.88 -0.53 -9.73
CA ILE A 283 -13.38 0.84 -9.57
C ILE A 283 -13.01 1.07 -8.11
N ALA A 284 -11.73 1.29 -7.83
CA ALA A 284 -11.23 1.65 -6.52
C ALA A 284 -11.30 3.17 -6.33
N ILE A 285 -11.62 3.62 -5.12
CA ILE A 285 -11.56 5.02 -4.72
C ILE A 285 -10.81 5.15 -3.39
N GLY A 286 -10.04 6.23 -3.25
CA GLY A 286 -9.01 6.43 -2.23
C GLY A 286 -7.63 6.70 -2.83
N GLY A 287 -6.56 6.55 -2.04
CA GLY A 287 -5.17 6.78 -2.45
C GLY A 287 -4.42 7.71 -1.48
N TYR A 288 -3.09 7.66 -1.45
CA TYR A 288 -2.20 8.26 -0.43
C TYR A 288 -2.32 9.79 -0.22
N SER A 289 -2.66 10.60 -1.22
CA SER A 289 -2.47 12.07 -1.21
C SER A 289 -3.60 12.95 -0.61
N PHE A 290 -4.71 12.38 -0.15
CA PHE A 290 -5.91 13.12 0.33
C PHE A 290 -5.82 13.62 1.80
N SER A 291 -4.84 13.14 2.60
CA SER A 291 -4.65 13.45 4.04
C SER A 291 -3.56 14.49 4.26
N ASP A 292 -2.94 14.96 3.18
CA ASP A 292 -1.88 15.95 3.24
C ASP A 292 -2.43 17.28 3.79
N PRO A 293 -1.57 18.12 4.42
CA PRO A 293 -1.97 19.45 4.87
C PRO A 293 -2.63 20.25 3.75
N GLY A 294 -3.89 20.64 3.93
CA GLY A 294 -4.68 21.27 2.88
C GLY A 294 -6.17 21.28 3.18
N LEU A 295 -6.97 21.65 2.17
CA LEU A 295 -8.43 21.84 2.30
C LEU A 295 -9.20 20.59 2.76
N THR A 296 -8.63 19.39 2.59
CA THR A 296 -9.27 18.10 2.90
C THR A 296 -8.91 17.52 4.27
N GLN A 297 -7.98 18.15 5.01
CA GLN A 297 -7.36 17.60 6.23
C GLN A 297 -8.35 17.22 7.35
N ASN A 298 -9.40 18.02 7.58
CA ASN A 298 -10.34 17.84 8.71
C ASN A 298 -11.73 17.35 8.26
N THR A 299 -11.90 17.09 6.97
CA THR A 299 -13.21 16.82 6.35
C THR A 299 -13.85 15.55 6.90
N TRP A 300 -13.04 14.53 7.18
CA TRP A 300 -13.49 13.27 7.73
C TRP A 300 -14.07 13.41 9.15
N SER A 301 -13.35 14.10 10.03
CA SER A 301 -13.73 14.34 11.42
C SER A 301 -15.05 15.11 11.56
N ASN A 302 -15.31 16.07 10.68
CA ASN A 302 -16.51 16.89 10.70
C ASN A 302 -17.77 16.17 10.19
N MET A 303 -17.58 15.19 9.29
CA MET A 303 -18.67 14.41 8.70
C MET A 303 -19.26 13.39 9.69
N VAL A 304 -18.43 12.77 10.55
CA VAL A 304 -18.86 11.68 11.45
C VAL A 304 -19.59 12.14 12.72
N ALA A 305 -19.44 13.41 13.15
CA ALA A 305 -19.90 13.86 14.48
C ALA A 305 -21.45 13.96 14.63
N PRO A 306 -22.22 14.70 13.80
CA PRO A 306 -23.68 14.81 13.95
C PRO A 306 -24.48 13.71 13.21
N GLN A 307 -25.64 13.30 13.74
CA GLN A 307 -26.54 12.30 13.11
C GLN A 307 -27.05 12.70 11.72
N GLY A 308 -27.32 13.99 11.48
CA GLY A 308 -27.74 14.50 10.17
C GLY A 308 -26.64 14.44 9.10
N ASN A 309 -25.37 14.58 9.49
CA ASN A 309 -24.24 14.48 8.57
C ASN A 309 -24.01 13.02 8.16
N ARG A 310 -24.21 12.07 9.09
CA ARG A 310 -24.19 10.63 8.78
C ARG A 310 -25.26 10.21 7.78
N ALA A 311 -26.52 10.65 7.94
CA ALA A 311 -27.59 10.33 6.99
C ALA A 311 -27.37 10.96 5.58
N THR A 312 -26.76 12.15 5.54
CA THR A 312 -26.36 12.82 4.28
C THR A 312 -25.21 12.07 3.61
N PHE A 313 -24.22 11.66 4.41
CA PHE A 313 -23.12 10.81 3.98
C PHE A 313 -23.61 9.47 3.43
N VAL A 314 -24.49 8.73 4.13
CA VAL A 314 -25.08 7.43 3.72
C VAL A 314 -25.82 7.49 2.37
N ASN A 315 -26.56 8.57 2.09
CA ASN A 315 -27.17 8.77 0.76
C ASN A 315 -26.14 9.11 -0.34
N SER A 316 -25.09 9.84 0.01
CA SER A 316 -23.96 10.12 -0.87
C SER A 316 -22.91 9.01 -0.91
N LEU A 317 -23.07 7.93 -0.12
CA LEU A 317 -22.12 6.82 0.04
C LEU A 317 -22.15 5.83 -1.12
N MET A 318 -23.20 5.92 -1.96
CA MET A 318 -23.14 5.52 -3.37
C MET A 318 -22.08 6.30 -4.19
N GLY A 319 -21.42 7.26 -3.55
CA GLY A 319 -20.43 8.22 -4.02
C GLY A 319 -19.10 8.22 -3.24
N PHE A 320 -18.84 7.33 -2.27
CA PHE A 320 -17.53 6.70 -1.99
C PHE A 320 -16.22 7.56 -1.81
N MET A 321 -15.92 7.97 -0.57
CA MET A 321 -14.66 7.86 0.29
C MET A 321 -13.17 8.01 -0.15
N ASN A 322 -12.30 8.84 0.48
CA ASN A 322 -11.60 8.63 1.79
C ASN A 322 -10.81 9.83 2.41
N MET A 323 -10.70 9.98 3.77
CA MET A 323 -9.45 9.78 4.60
C MET A 323 -9.43 10.41 6.04
N GLY A 324 -8.98 9.62 7.05
CA GLY A 324 -8.40 10.04 8.36
C GLY A 324 -9.07 9.50 9.64
N GLY A 325 -8.56 8.40 10.23
CA GLY A 325 -9.22 7.62 11.30
C GLY A 325 -9.59 8.36 12.61
N GLN A 326 -10.87 8.48 12.95
CA GLN A 326 -11.40 8.94 14.24
C GLN A 326 -11.84 7.76 15.13
N PRO A 327 -11.90 7.92 16.47
CA PRO A 327 -12.52 6.95 17.35
C PRO A 327 -13.96 6.63 16.89
N GLY A 328 -14.19 5.37 16.49
CA GLY A 328 -15.47 4.90 15.96
C GLY A 328 -15.45 4.50 14.48
N ASP A 329 -14.41 4.84 13.73
CA ASP A 329 -14.35 4.51 12.30
C ASP A 329 -14.35 3.02 12.00
N THR A 330 -13.73 2.21 12.85
CA THR A 330 -13.79 0.76 12.75
C THR A 330 -15.23 0.26 12.73
N ALA A 331 -16.11 0.81 13.58
CA ALA A 331 -17.52 0.47 13.61
C ALA A 331 -18.31 1.12 12.46
N ASN A 332 -18.02 2.37 12.13
CA ASN A 332 -18.67 3.09 11.02
C ASN A 332 -18.39 2.41 9.67
N LEU A 333 -17.17 1.90 9.47
CA LEU A 333 -16.78 1.12 8.31
C LEU A 333 -17.64 -0.15 8.17
N VAL A 334 -17.84 -0.88 9.28
CA VAL A 334 -18.74 -2.06 9.28
C VAL A 334 -20.16 -1.64 8.89
N SER A 335 -20.70 -0.59 9.50
CA SER A 335 -22.06 -0.09 9.21
C SER A 335 -22.23 0.31 7.75
N LEU A 336 -21.27 1.05 7.19
CA LEU A 336 -21.24 1.41 5.78
C LEU A 336 -21.32 0.15 4.90
N VAL A 337 -20.50 -0.86 5.16
CA VAL A 337 -20.41 -2.02 4.28
C VAL A 337 -21.68 -2.86 4.37
N GLN A 338 -22.32 -2.88 5.54
CA GLN A 338 -23.67 -3.43 5.72
C GLN A 338 -24.70 -2.70 4.87
N GLU A 339 -24.73 -1.36 4.93
CA GLU A 339 -25.64 -0.52 4.15
C GLU A 339 -25.42 -0.67 2.65
N MET A 340 -24.15 -0.71 2.21
CA MET A 340 -23.80 -1.00 0.82
C MET A 340 -24.30 -2.36 0.38
N ARG A 341 -24.06 -3.41 1.18
CA ARG A 341 -24.51 -4.76 0.83
C ARG A 341 -26.04 -4.80 0.71
N ALA A 342 -26.75 -4.12 1.61
CA ALA A 342 -28.20 -3.99 1.54
C ALA A 342 -28.67 -3.26 0.26
N ALA A 343 -27.98 -2.19 -0.15
CA ALA A 343 -28.31 -1.43 -1.35
C ALA A 343 -27.92 -2.15 -2.66
N PHE A 344 -26.79 -2.84 -2.66
CA PHE A 344 -26.21 -3.47 -3.84
C PHE A 344 -26.80 -4.86 -4.11
N GLY A 345 -27.24 -5.56 -3.05
CA GLY A 345 -27.56 -6.97 -3.11
C GLY A 345 -26.42 -7.76 -3.73
N ASN A 346 -26.73 -8.56 -4.74
CA ASN A 346 -25.76 -9.34 -5.51
C ASN A 346 -25.43 -8.71 -6.87
N ARG A 347 -25.94 -7.50 -7.16
CA ARG A 347 -25.70 -6.81 -8.44
C ARG A 347 -24.28 -6.26 -8.53
N TYR A 348 -23.72 -5.87 -7.39
CA TYR A 348 -22.40 -5.26 -7.29
C TYR A 348 -21.57 -5.99 -6.25
N GLY A 349 -20.27 -6.09 -6.52
CA GLY A 349 -19.32 -6.65 -5.57
C GLY A 349 -18.73 -5.58 -4.64
N ILE A 350 -18.31 -6.00 -3.45
CA ILE A 350 -17.69 -5.17 -2.42
C ILE A 350 -16.40 -5.84 -1.97
N SER A 351 -15.29 -5.12 -2.03
CA SER A 351 -13.97 -5.59 -1.61
C SER A 351 -13.25 -4.49 -0.88
N ILE A 352 -12.45 -4.84 0.15
CA ILE A 352 -11.57 -3.91 0.86
C ILE A 352 -10.12 -4.35 0.72
N ALA A 353 -9.22 -3.38 0.49
CA ALA A 353 -7.79 -3.61 0.62
C ALA A 353 -7.39 -3.51 2.10
N LEU A 354 -6.77 -4.57 2.64
CA LEU A 354 -6.31 -4.62 4.02
C LEU A 354 -4.81 -4.29 4.08
N PRO A 355 -4.38 -3.40 5.00
CA PRO A 355 -2.97 -3.11 5.20
C PRO A 355 -2.25 -4.30 5.86
N PRO A 356 -0.96 -4.50 5.58
CA PRO A 356 -0.19 -5.58 6.19
C PRO A 356 0.27 -5.23 7.61
N ASP A 357 0.52 -3.96 7.92
CA ASP A 357 1.01 -3.56 9.23
C ASP A 357 -0.09 -3.63 10.29
N TYR A 358 0.22 -4.24 11.43
CA TYR A 358 -0.74 -4.35 12.53
C TYR A 358 -1.24 -3.00 13.05
N ALA A 359 -0.38 -1.97 13.03
CA ALA A 359 -0.73 -0.64 13.54
C ALA A 359 -1.91 -0.01 12.79
N SER A 360 -2.01 -0.26 11.49
CA SER A 360 -3.12 0.12 10.63
C SER A 360 -4.23 -0.93 10.65
N LEU A 361 -3.89 -2.23 10.56
CA LEU A 361 -4.85 -3.32 10.47
C LEU A 361 -5.76 -3.42 11.70
N GLN A 362 -5.26 -3.12 12.89
CA GLN A 362 -6.06 -3.11 14.13
C GLN A 362 -7.24 -2.11 14.10
N ASN A 363 -7.23 -1.15 13.19
CA ASN A 363 -8.31 -0.20 12.99
C ASN A 363 -9.41 -0.73 12.04
N PHE A 364 -9.23 -1.94 11.51
CA PHE A 364 -10.23 -2.67 10.75
C PHE A 364 -10.88 -3.72 11.65
N ASN A 365 -12.15 -4.06 11.36
CA ASN A 365 -12.81 -5.24 11.92
C ASN A 365 -13.16 -6.23 10.80
N PRO A 366 -12.16 -6.92 10.22
CA PRO A 366 -12.36 -7.83 9.09
C PRO A 366 -13.40 -8.92 9.34
N SER A 367 -13.52 -9.44 10.56
CA SER A 367 -14.50 -10.45 10.92
C SER A 367 -15.93 -9.93 10.86
N ALA A 368 -16.19 -8.73 11.39
CA ALA A 368 -17.49 -8.08 11.27
C ALA A 368 -17.83 -7.65 9.83
N LEU A 369 -16.80 -7.39 9.00
CA LEU A 369 -16.95 -7.06 7.59
C LEU A 369 -17.22 -8.30 6.70
N SER A 370 -16.67 -9.45 7.08
CA SER A 370 -16.67 -10.68 6.27
C SER A 370 -18.05 -11.15 5.76
N PRO A 371 -19.16 -11.01 6.51
CA PRO A 371 -20.49 -11.36 6.01
C PRO A 371 -21.00 -10.47 4.88
N PHE A 372 -20.48 -9.26 4.75
CA PHE A 372 -21.00 -8.22 3.86
C PHE A 372 -20.08 -7.93 2.67
N ILE A 373 -18.84 -8.39 2.71
CA ILE A 373 -17.84 -8.25 1.64
C ILE A 373 -17.71 -9.53 0.82
N ASP A 374 -17.37 -9.40 -0.46
CA ASP A 374 -17.07 -10.54 -1.34
C ASP A 374 -15.70 -11.13 -1.04
N PHE A 375 -14.67 -10.28 -0.94
CA PHE A 375 -13.30 -10.65 -0.60
C PHE A 375 -12.48 -9.44 -0.10
N PHE A 376 -11.35 -9.73 0.54
CA PHE A 376 -10.34 -8.76 0.94
C PHE A 376 -9.09 -8.92 0.08
N ASN A 377 -8.46 -7.81 -0.28
CA ASN A 377 -7.17 -7.77 -0.95
C ASN A 377 -6.10 -7.43 0.09
N PHE A 378 -5.33 -8.40 0.54
CA PHE A 378 -4.28 -8.15 1.54
C PHE A 378 -3.04 -7.59 0.84
N MET A 379 -2.61 -6.38 1.19
CA MET A 379 -1.51 -5.66 0.54
C MET A 379 -0.15 -6.16 1.03
N SER A 380 0.18 -7.43 0.78
CA SER A 380 1.39 -8.13 1.24
C SER A 380 2.67 -7.73 0.47
N TYR A 381 2.92 -6.44 0.39
CA TYR A 381 4.08 -5.79 -0.21
C TYR A 381 4.29 -4.44 0.48
N ASP A 382 5.37 -3.72 0.16
CA ASP A 382 5.79 -2.52 0.91
C ASP A 382 6.11 -2.79 2.39
N LEU A 383 6.40 -4.04 2.76
CA LEU A 383 6.70 -4.41 4.14
C LEU A 383 8.01 -3.77 4.63
N HIS A 384 8.95 -3.63 3.70
CA HIS A 384 10.26 -3.07 3.94
C HIS A 384 10.70 -2.12 2.83
N GLY A 385 11.51 -1.13 3.22
CA GLY A 385 12.14 -0.22 2.29
C GLY A 385 13.02 0.83 2.98
N PRO A 386 13.62 1.75 2.21
CA PRO A 386 14.65 2.67 2.71
C PRO A 386 14.23 3.58 3.87
N TRP A 387 12.92 3.83 4.03
CA TRP A 387 12.35 4.70 5.05
C TRP A 387 12.46 4.16 6.48
N GLU A 388 12.77 2.87 6.66
CA GLU A 388 12.83 2.23 7.99
C GLU A 388 14.18 2.43 8.71
N ALA A 389 15.15 3.11 8.08
CA ALA A 389 16.52 3.24 8.59
C ALA A 389 16.59 3.78 10.03
N SER A 390 15.74 4.75 10.36
CA SER A 390 15.69 5.40 11.68
C SER A 390 15.14 4.48 12.78
N ILE A 391 14.44 3.42 12.39
CA ILE A 391 13.71 2.52 13.28
C ILE A 391 14.44 1.18 13.36
N LEU A 392 14.64 0.50 12.23
CA LEU A 392 15.19 -0.85 12.16
C LEU A 392 16.70 -0.90 11.83
N GLY A 393 17.32 0.27 11.68
CA GLY A 393 18.68 0.39 11.15
C GLY A 393 18.73 0.18 9.62
N PRO A 394 19.78 0.71 8.96
CA PRO A 394 19.88 0.72 7.50
C PRO A 394 20.39 -0.62 6.96
N GLN A 395 19.62 -1.70 7.17
CA GLN A 395 19.90 -3.02 6.61
C GLN A 395 18.87 -3.38 5.54
N ILE A 396 19.33 -3.97 4.45
CA ILE A 396 18.48 -4.41 3.34
C ILE A 396 17.51 -5.48 3.85
N ARG A 397 16.24 -5.31 3.51
CA ARG A 397 15.17 -6.27 3.75
C ARG A 397 14.29 -6.38 2.50
N SER A 398 13.67 -7.53 2.34
CA SER A 398 12.82 -7.81 1.18
C SER A 398 11.43 -7.24 1.38
N GLN A 399 10.91 -6.46 0.43
CA GLN A 399 9.61 -5.80 0.60
C GLN A 399 8.38 -6.73 0.63
N SER A 400 8.56 -8.01 0.29
CA SER A 400 7.48 -8.98 0.12
C SER A 400 7.91 -10.40 0.48
N SER A 401 8.81 -10.55 1.47
CA SER A 401 9.23 -11.87 1.95
C SER A 401 8.04 -12.66 2.48
N ILE A 402 7.92 -13.92 2.10
CA ILE A 402 6.81 -14.77 2.56
C ILE A 402 6.80 -14.96 4.09
N ILE A 403 7.98 -14.84 4.73
CA ILE A 403 8.12 -14.94 6.18
C ILE A 403 7.42 -13.77 6.88
N ASP A 404 7.66 -12.55 6.39
CA ASP A 404 7.03 -11.34 6.93
C ASP A 404 5.53 -11.35 6.65
N ILE A 405 5.14 -11.73 5.43
CA ILE A 405 3.74 -11.89 5.03
C ILE A 405 3.00 -12.87 5.96
N SER A 406 3.61 -14.02 6.28
CA SER A 406 3.00 -15.02 7.19
C SER A 406 2.76 -14.43 8.57
N SER A 407 3.72 -13.64 9.08
CA SER A 407 3.61 -12.96 10.38
C SER A 407 2.50 -11.89 10.37
N ASP A 408 2.44 -11.09 9.32
CA ASP A 408 1.46 -9.99 9.16
C ASP A 408 0.02 -10.49 8.98
N LEU A 409 -0.17 -11.75 8.56
CA LEU A 409 -1.47 -12.39 8.44
C LEU A 409 -2.00 -12.95 9.77
N LEU A 410 -1.13 -13.19 10.76
CA LEU A 410 -1.54 -13.80 12.05
C LEU A 410 -2.74 -13.09 12.70
N PRO A 411 -2.83 -11.75 12.77
CA PRO A 411 -3.97 -11.07 13.35
C PRO A 411 -5.32 -11.41 12.69
N LEU A 412 -5.34 -11.71 11.39
CA LEU A 412 -6.58 -12.10 10.69
C LEU A 412 -7.08 -13.48 11.13
N TRP A 413 -6.18 -14.39 11.51
CA TRP A 413 -6.55 -15.71 12.02
C TRP A 413 -7.12 -15.61 13.43
N PHE A 414 -6.59 -14.72 14.27
CA PHE A 414 -7.16 -14.41 15.58
C PHE A 414 -8.55 -13.77 15.49
N ASP A 415 -8.76 -12.93 14.48
CA ASP A 415 -10.05 -12.32 14.18
C ASP A 415 -11.02 -13.32 13.50
N ASN A 416 -10.61 -14.55 13.20
CA ASN A 416 -11.43 -15.58 12.52
C ASN A 416 -11.88 -15.18 11.11
N VAL A 417 -11.05 -14.44 10.37
CA VAL A 417 -11.34 -14.11 8.97
C VAL A 417 -11.26 -15.38 8.13
N PRO A 418 -12.30 -15.71 7.34
CA PRO A 418 -12.25 -16.86 6.45
C PRO A 418 -11.13 -16.71 5.41
N PRO A 419 -10.17 -17.65 5.31
CA PRO A 419 -9.05 -17.54 4.36
C PRO A 419 -9.51 -17.47 2.90
N SER A 420 -10.63 -18.12 2.58
CA SER A 420 -11.25 -18.07 1.25
C SER A 420 -11.78 -16.68 0.86
N LYS A 421 -11.92 -15.75 1.81
CA LYS A 421 -12.21 -14.32 1.56
C LYS A 421 -10.95 -13.53 1.25
N LEU A 422 -9.76 -14.01 1.57
CA LEU A 422 -8.52 -13.28 1.35
C LEU A 422 -7.92 -13.57 -0.03
N ASN A 423 -7.38 -12.53 -0.66
CA ASN A 423 -6.51 -12.63 -1.83
C ASN A 423 -5.12 -12.13 -1.45
N LEU A 424 -4.08 -12.91 -1.77
CA LEU A 424 -2.70 -12.58 -1.47
C LEU A 424 -2.17 -11.52 -2.44
N GLY A 425 -1.62 -10.43 -1.91
CA GLY A 425 -1.04 -9.34 -2.69
C GLY A 425 0.32 -9.65 -3.29
N ILE A 426 0.48 -9.30 -4.57
CA ILE A 426 1.71 -9.45 -5.35
C ILE A 426 2.05 -8.08 -5.96
N ALA A 427 3.30 -7.65 -5.77
CA ALA A 427 3.82 -6.43 -6.37
C ALA A 427 4.49 -6.71 -7.72
N TYR A 428 4.01 -6.06 -8.78
CA TYR A 428 4.66 -5.95 -10.08
C TYR A 428 5.70 -4.83 -10.12
N TYR A 429 6.32 -4.54 -8.99
CA TYR A 429 7.47 -3.65 -8.83
C TYR A 429 8.38 -4.19 -7.74
N GLY A 430 9.64 -3.74 -7.78
CA GLY A 430 10.63 -3.99 -6.74
C GLY A 430 10.83 -2.78 -5.83
N ARG A 431 11.40 -3.04 -4.65
CA ARG A 431 11.98 -1.99 -3.81
C ARG A 431 13.47 -2.17 -3.66
N GLY A 432 14.17 -1.03 -3.69
CA GLY A 432 15.62 -1.03 -3.81
C GLY A 432 16.34 -0.08 -2.89
N TYR A 433 17.60 -0.41 -2.71
CA TYR A 433 18.54 0.27 -1.84
C TYR A 433 19.81 0.62 -2.61
N THR A 434 20.42 1.73 -2.24
CA THR A 434 21.81 2.03 -2.59
C THR A 434 22.70 1.40 -1.53
N LEU A 435 23.51 0.41 -1.89
CA LEU A 435 24.45 -0.30 -1.03
C LEU A 435 25.49 0.66 -0.43
N GLN A 436 25.79 0.51 0.87
CA GLN A 436 26.89 1.25 1.49
C GLN A 436 28.26 0.71 0.99
N ASN A 437 28.34 -0.60 0.79
CA ASN A 437 29.50 -1.28 0.23
C ASN A 437 29.03 -2.23 -0.88
N PRO A 438 29.41 -2.02 -2.15
CA PRO A 438 29.09 -2.93 -3.25
C PRO A 438 29.53 -4.39 -3.03
N GLY A 439 30.54 -4.63 -2.18
CA GLY A 439 30.96 -5.97 -1.78
C GLY A 439 29.98 -6.71 -0.86
N CYS A 440 28.94 -6.04 -0.36
CA CYS A 440 27.84 -6.63 0.42
C CYS A 440 26.51 -6.31 -0.29
N ALA A 441 26.03 -7.24 -1.10
CA ALA A 441 24.85 -7.08 -1.96
C ALA A 441 23.77 -8.13 -1.66
N ASP A 442 23.47 -8.33 -0.38
CA ASP A 442 22.56 -9.35 0.14
C ASP A 442 21.56 -8.75 1.14
N VAL A 443 20.46 -9.44 1.40
CA VAL A 443 19.59 -9.14 2.55
C VAL A 443 20.45 -9.13 3.83
N GLY A 444 20.22 -8.14 4.69
CA GLY A 444 21.02 -7.89 5.89
C GLY A 444 22.26 -7.00 5.68
N CYS A 445 22.69 -6.76 4.43
CA CYS A 445 23.77 -5.82 4.14
C CYS A 445 23.37 -4.37 4.44
N PRO A 446 24.33 -3.51 4.82
CA PRO A 446 24.03 -2.12 5.10
C PRO A 446 23.81 -1.30 3.82
N TYR A 447 22.87 -0.37 3.87
CA TYR A 447 22.56 0.57 2.78
C TYR A 447 22.82 2.04 3.16
N ALA A 448 23.02 2.88 2.14
CA ALA A 448 23.19 4.33 2.25
C ALA A 448 21.91 5.13 1.96
N GLY A 449 20.96 4.56 1.21
CA GLY A 449 19.66 5.17 0.96
C GLY A 449 18.81 4.34 0.00
N ALA A 450 17.80 4.99 -0.59
CA ALA A 450 17.00 4.40 -1.65
C ALA A 450 17.82 4.12 -2.91
N SER A 451 17.42 3.12 -3.71
CA SER A 451 18.00 2.93 -5.04
C SER A 451 17.69 4.12 -5.95
N SER A 452 18.49 4.30 -7.01
CA SER A 452 18.23 5.29 -8.04
C SER A 452 16.83 5.10 -8.66
N PRO A 453 16.14 6.19 -9.02
CA PRO A 453 14.84 6.12 -9.67
C PRO A 453 14.92 5.42 -11.03
N GLY A 454 13.90 4.65 -11.37
CA GLY A 454 13.74 4.09 -12.72
C GLY A 454 13.48 5.18 -13.75
N THR A 455 13.84 4.90 -15.01
CA THR A 455 13.68 5.86 -16.13
C THR A 455 12.22 6.25 -16.36
N CYS A 456 11.27 5.32 -16.19
CA CYS A 456 9.85 5.53 -16.46
C CYS A 456 9.06 5.77 -15.19
N THR A 457 9.35 5.04 -14.11
CA THR A 457 8.69 5.22 -12.81
C THR A 457 9.14 6.47 -12.08
N GLY A 458 10.36 6.96 -12.34
CA GLY A 458 10.87 8.23 -11.82
C GLY A 458 10.98 8.32 -10.30
N SER A 459 10.77 7.21 -9.58
CA SER A 459 10.62 7.18 -8.13
C SER A 459 11.81 6.48 -7.49
N ALA A 460 12.57 7.19 -6.65
CA ALA A 460 13.70 6.60 -5.95
C ALA A 460 13.26 5.44 -5.04
N GLY A 461 14.04 4.36 -5.00
CA GLY A 461 13.72 3.17 -4.22
C GLY A 461 12.69 2.24 -4.84
N VAL A 462 12.21 2.52 -6.06
CA VAL A 462 11.20 1.73 -6.77
C VAL A 462 11.63 1.51 -8.21
N LEU A 463 11.45 0.28 -8.70
CA LEU A 463 11.50 -0.02 -10.13
C LEU A 463 10.28 -0.88 -10.48
N SER A 464 9.60 -0.57 -11.58
CA SER A 464 8.60 -1.47 -12.16
C SER A 464 9.22 -2.81 -12.55
N LEU A 465 8.45 -3.89 -12.60
CA LEU A 465 8.95 -5.18 -13.06
C LEU A 465 9.52 -5.09 -14.48
N ARG A 466 8.92 -4.25 -15.33
CA ARG A 466 9.45 -3.91 -16.66
C ARG A 466 10.85 -3.28 -16.60
N GLU A 467 11.06 -2.28 -15.76
CA GLU A 467 12.39 -1.66 -15.60
C GLU A 467 13.42 -2.64 -15.04
N ILE A 468 13.02 -3.50 -14.12
CA ILE A 468 13.89 -4.56 -13.57
C ILE A 468 14.34 -5.51 -14.69
N GLN A 469 13.41 -5.95 -15.55
CA GLN A 469 13.75 -6.77 -16.73
C GLN A 469 14.72 -6.06 -17.67
N VAL A 470 14.54 -4.76 -17.90
CA VAL A 470 15.44 -3.95 -18.73
C VAL A 470 16.83 -3.87 -18.09
N VAL A 471 16.93 -3.62 -16.79
CA VAL A 471 18.21 -3.59 -16.06
C VAL A 471 18.93 -4.94 -16.16
N ILE A 472 18.22 -6.04 -15.95
CA ILE A 472 18.77 -7.41 -16.07
C ILE A 472 19.39 -7.62 -17.45
N GLN A 473 18.65 -7.27 -18.51
CA GLN A 473 19.10 -7.47 -19.89
C GLN A 473 20.29 -6.57 -20.24
N GLN A 474 20.22 -5.27 -19.92
CA GLN A 474 21.26 -4.30 -20.26
C GLN A 474 22.57 -4.54 -19.51
N GLN A 475 22.49 -4.98 -18.26
CA GLN A 475 23.64 -5.21 -17.39
C GLN A 475 24.12 -6.67 -17.43
N GLY A 476 23.44 -7.56 -18.16
CA GLY A 476 23.78 -8.99 -18.23
C GLY A 476 23.72 -9.71 -16.87
N LEU A 477 22.77 -9.33 -16.02
CA LEU A 477 22.68 -9.83 -14.64
C LEU A 477 22.02 -11.21 -14.60
N THR A 478 22.42 -12.02 -13.63
CA THR A 478 21.71 -13.26 -13.27
C THR A 478 20.94 -13.03 -11.98
N PRO A 479 19.59 -13.01 -12.01
CA PRO A 479 18.79 -12.92 -10.80
C PRO A 479 19.06 -14.07 -9.82
N ARG A 480 19.14 -13.76 -8.53
CA ARG A 480 19.30 -14.75 -7.49
C ARG A 480 17.99 -14.93 -6.72
N LEU A 481 17.45 -16.15 -6.75
CA LEU A 481 16.31 -16.54 -5.94
C LEU A 481 16.74 -16.73 -4.47
N LEU A 482 16.01 -16.13 -3.55
CA LEU A 482 16.05 -16.41 -2.12
C LEU A 482 14.88 -17.35 -1.80
N PRO A 483 15.10 -18.68 -1.75
CA PRO A 483 13.99 -19.64 -1.67
C PRO A 483 13.19 -19.53 -0.39
N ASP A 484 13.84 -19.25 0.75
CA ASP A 484 13.19 -19.12 2.06
C ASP A 484 12.31 -17.85 2.15
N GLU A 485 12.66 -16.81 1.40
CA GLU A 485 11.88 -15.55 1.34
C GLU A 485 10.88 -15.52 0.18
N MET A 486 11.00 -16.46 -0.78
CA MET A 486 10.24 -16.49 -2.03
C MET A 486 10.31 -15.16 -2.80
N ILE A 487 11.51 -14.59 -2.91
CA ILE A 487 11.78 -13.33 -3.64
C ILE A 487 13.03 -13.51 -4.50
N LYS A 488 13.18 -12.69 -5.55
CA LYS A 488 14.44 -12.54 -6.28
C LYS A 488 15.10 -11.22 -5.96
N GLN A 489 16.42 -11.22 -6.04
CA GLN A 489 17.21 -10.00 -5.99
C GLN A 489 18.19 -9.91 -7.17
N ILE A 490 18.52 -8.68 -7.52
CA ILE A 490 19.65 -8.33 -8.39
C ILE A 490 20.40 -7.15 -7.79
N SER A 491 21.67 -7.02 -8.16
CA SER A 491 22.50 -5.88 -7.81
C SER A 491 23.39 -5.48 -8.98
N TRP A 492 23.61 -4.18 -9.16
CA TRP A 492 24.48 -3.62 -10.20
C TRP A 492 25.14 -2.34 -9.68
N GLY A 493 26.47 -2.22 -9.84
CA GLY A 493 27.22 -1.14 -9.19
C GLY A 493 26.99 -1.13 -7.68
N ASN A 494 26.46 -0.04 -7.13
CA ASN A 494 26.04 0.07 -5.74
C ASN A 494 24.51 0.02 -5.56
N GLN A 495 23.77 -0.52 -6.53
CA GLN A 495 22.31 -0.62 -6.48
C GLN A 495 21.89 -2.06 -6.20
N TRP A 496 20.81 -2.22 -5.46
CA TRP A 496 20.15 -3.51 -5.18
C TRP A 496 18.64 -3.33 -5.28
N ILE A 497 17.94 -4.34 -5.81
CA ILE A 497 16.47 -4.39 -5.80
C ILE A 497 15.99 -5.81 -5.51
N GLY A 498 14.99 -5.91 -4.63
CA GLY A 498 14.23 -7.13 -4.35
C GLY A 498 12.86 -7.05 -5.02
N TYR A 499 12.46 -8.11 -5.73
CA TYR A 499 11.26 -8.12 -6.56
C TYR A 499 10.64 -9.50 -6.73
N ASP A 500 9.39 -9.48 -7.18
CA ASP A 500 8.66 -10.67 -7.60
C ASP A 500 8.64 -10.82 -9.13
N ASP A 501 8.77 -12.05 -9.61
CA ASP A 501 8.59 -12.42 -11.02
C ASP A 501 7.82 -13.74 -11.16
N THR A 502 7.73 -14.29 -12.37
CA THR A 502 6.97 -15.51 -12.63
C THR A 502 7.35 -16.68 -11.70
N ASP A 503 8.62 -16.82 -11.33
CA ASP A 503 9.06 -17.93 -10.47
C ASP A 503 8.60 -17.71 -9.02
N THR A 504 8.80 -16.50 -8.48
CA THR A 504 8.41 -16.20 -7.09
C THR A 504 6.90 -16.12 -6.94
N ILE A 505 6.18 -15.66 -7.97
CA ILE A 505 4.72 -15.67 -8.01
C ILE A 505 4.19 -17.10 -8.01
N ALA A 506 4.85 -18.04 -8.70
CA ALA A 506 4.46 -19.45 -8.65
C ALA A 506 4.65 -20.03 -7.24
N LEU A 507 5.77 -19.72 -6.57
CA LEU A 507 6.02 -20.11 -5.17
C LEU A 507 4.96 -19.55 -4.22
N LYS A 508 4.68 -18.24 -4.30
CA LYS A 508 3.67 -17.56 -3.49
C LYS A 508 2.25 -18.03 -3.80
N SER A 509 1.94 -18.35 -5.05
CA SER A 509 0.64 -18.92 -5.43
C SER A 509 0.43 -20.30 -4.82
N ASN A 510 1.45 -21.15 -4.82
CA ASN A 510 1.39 -22.46 -4.18
C ASN A 510 1.30 -22.34 -2.65
N TRP A 511 2.02 -21.38 -2.06
CA TRP A 511 1.87 -21.06 -0.64
C TRP A 511 0.44 -20.60 -0.31
N ALA A 512 -0.15 -19.74 -1.15
CA ALA A 512 -1.53 -19.28 -0.97
C ALA A 512 -2.55 -20.43 -1.05
N ASP A 513 -2.34 -21.40 -1.96
CA ASP A 513 -3.15 -22.62 -2.03
C ASP A 513 -3.08 -23.44 -0.73
N GLN A 514 -1.87 -23.56 -0.16
CA GLN A 514 -1.65 -24.26 1.12
C GLN A 514 -2.31 -23.56 2.30
N HIS A 515 -2.58 -22.25 2.20
CA HIS A 515 -3.21 -21.45 3.25
C HIS A 515 -4.67 -21.10 2.94
N CYS A 516 -5.31 -21.86 2.02
CA CYS A 516 -6.72 -21.75 1.70
C CYS A 516 -7.17 -20.37 1.16
N PHE A 517 -6.24 -19.56 0.63
CA PHE A 517 -6.58 -18.26 0.05
C PHE A 517 -7.55 -18.46 -1.12
N GLY A 518 -8.47 -17.51 -1.30
CA GLY A 518 -9.41 -17.56 -2.42
C GLY A 518 -8.91 -16.91 -3.71
N GLY A 519 -7.69 -16.36 -3.72
CA GLY A 519 -7.11 -15.75 -4.91
C GLY A 519 -5.78 -15.04 -4.69
N LEU A 520 -5.32 -14.39 -5.76
CA LEU A 520 -4.19 -13.47 -5.80
C LEU A 520 -4.66 -12.11 -6.31
N VAL A 521 -4.03 -11.05 -5.80
CA VAL A 521 -4.24 -9.67 -6.26
C VAL A 521 -2.91 -9.02 -6.62
N PHE A 522 -2.86 -8.33 -7.76
CA PHE A 522 -1.64 -7.84 -8.38
C PHE A 522 -1.66 -6.30 -8.48
N TRP A 523 -0.62 -5.67 -7.96
CA TRP A 523 -0.37 -4.24 -8.08
C TRP A 523 0.91 -3.96 -8.88
N SER A 524 0.86 -3.38 -10.08
CA SER A 524 -0.31 -3.12 -10.92
C SER A 524 0.00 -3.51 -12.37
N LEU A 525 -1.05 -3.77 -13.15
CA LEU A 525 -0.96 -4.31 -14.51
C LEU A 525 -0.13 -3.45 -15.46
N ASP A 526 -0.08 -2.15 -15.22
CA ASP A 526 0.70 -1.18 -15.96
C ASP A 526 2.18 -1.09 -15.51
N LEU A 527 2.71 -2.09 -14.78
CA LEU A 527 4.12 -2.16 -14.36
C LEU A 527 4.91 -3.35 -14.96
N VAL A 528 4.26 -4.19 -15.78
CA VAL A 528 4.88 -5.40 -16.36
C VAL A 528 5.06 -5.33 -17.88
N GLY A 529 4.17 -4.62 -18.57
CA GLY A 529 4.11 -4.59 -20.03
C GLY A 529 5.07 -3.59 -20.67
N VAL A 530 5.18 -3.68 -22.00
CA VAL A 530 5.80 -2.64 -22.85
C VAL A 530 4.74 -1.59 -23.13
N GLY A 531 5.00 -0.35 -22.75
CA GLY A 531 4.09 0.77 -22.99
C GLY A 531 4.56 1.66 -24.14
N THR A 532 3.77 2.69 -24.42
CA THR A 532 4.20 3.77 -25.32
C THR A 532 5.25 4.65 -24.64
N GLY A 533 6.14 5.24 -25.45
CA GLY A 533 7.27 6.05 -24.95
C GLY A 533 8.53 5.25 -24.59
N ASP A 534 8.55 3.93 -24.76
CA ASP A 534 9.69 3.05 -24.44
C ASP A 534 10.85 3.11 -25.45
N SER A 535 10.62 3.72 -26.61
CA SER A 535 11.68 3.96 -27.57
C SER A 535 12.49 5.18 -27.12
N PRO A 536 13.83 5.09 -26.96
CA PRO A 536 14.64 6.30 -26.90
C PRO A 536 14.32 7.11 -28.15
N ILE A 537 13.98 8.39 -27.97
CA ILE A 537 13.89 9.33 -29.07
C ILE A 537 15.33 9.51 -29.57
N SER A 538 15.81 8.57 -30.38
CA SER A 538 16.95 8.85 -31.24
C SER A 538 16.47 9.92 -32.21
N PRO A 539 17.10 11.11 -32.26
CA PRO A 539 16.75 12.10 -33.26
C PRO A 539 16.82 11.43 -34.64
N SER A 540 15.73 11.48 -35.40
CA SER A 540 15.74 10.91 -36.75
C SER A 540 16.82 11.64 -37.54
N PRO A 541 17.82 10.94 -38.12
CA PRO A 541 18.91 11.59 -38.84
C PRO A 541 18.45 12.27 -40.14
N ASP A 542 17.19 12.07 -40.54
CA ASP A 542 16.66 12.39 -41.87
C ASP A 542 15.27 13.06 -41.86
N SER A 543 14.77 13.53 -40.72
CA SER A 543 13.46 14.22 -40.59
C SER A 543 12.22 13.43 -41.06
N THR A 544 12.25 12.09 -41.06
CA THR A 544 11.13 11.24 -41.52
C THR A 544 10.36 10.55 -40.39
N CYS A 545 9.02 10.46 -40.53
CA CYS A 545 8.13 9.64 -39.69
C CYS A 545 7.76 8.32 -40.38
N SER A 546 7.64 7.25 -39.58
CA SER A 546 7.20 5.92 -40.02
C SER A 546 6.57 5.14 -38.87
N SER A 547 6.06 3.93 -39.10
CA SER A 547 5.54 3.04 -38.04
C SER A 547 6.55 2.75 -36.92
N THR A 548 7.84 3.03 -37.15
CA THR A 548 8.93 2.87 -36.17
C THR A 548 9.54 4.20 -35.72
N ARG A 549 9.06 5.36 -36.21
CA ARG A 549 9.63 6.71 -35.94
C ARG A 549 8.52 7.75 -35.69
N SER A 550 8.44 8.23 -34.45
CA SER A 550 7.49 9.26 -34.01
C SER A 550 8.09 10.67 -34.06
N CYS A 551 7.25 11.67 -34.34
CA CYS A 551 7.61 13.09 -34.33
C CYS A 551 7.66 13.70 -32.93
N ILE A 552 7.12 13.01 -31.90
CA ILE A 552 7.01 13.56 -30.55
C ILE A 552 8.41 13.69 -29.94
N GLY A 553 8.84 14.93 -29.68
CA GLY A 553 10.18 15.27 -29.17
C GLY A 553 11.25 15.50 -30.24
N SER A 554 10.88 15.54 -31.52
CA SER A 554 11.78 15.87 -32.64
C SER A 554 12.17 17.35 -32.66
N SER A 555 13.44 17.65 -32.98
CA SER A 555 13.92 19.02 -33.23
C SER A 555 13.36 19.66 -34.50
N TYR A 556 12.76 18.86 -35.39
CA TYR A 556 12.16 19.32 -36.63
C TYR A 556 10.67 19.68 -36.49
N GLY A 557 10.06 19.35 -35.35
CA GLY A 557 8.66 19.63 -35.06
C GLY A 557 7.83 18.38 -34.73
N PRO A 558 6.70 18.54 -34.03
CA PRO A 558 5.97 17.44 -33.40
C PRO A 558 5.02 16.69 -34.36
N CYS A 559 4.96 17.05 -35.65
CA CYS A 559 3.91 16.58 -36.56
C CYS A 559 4.47 15.71 -37.69
N CYS A 560 3.66 14.75 -38.15
CA CYS A 560 3.98 13.88 -39.27
C CYS A 560 3.08 14.23 -40.46
N SER A 561 3.64 14.70 -41.58
CA SER A 561 2.86 14.95 -42.79
C SER A 561 2.38 13.66 -43.47
N ALA A 562 1.45 13.78 -44.42
CA ALA A 562 0.99 12.68 -45.27
C ALA A 562 2.15 11.99 -46.03
N HIS A 563 3.24 12.72 -46.25
CA HIS A 563 4.40 12.25 -46.99
C HIS A 563 5.49 11.66 -46.10
N GLY A 564 5.26 11.54 -44.79
CA GLY A 564 6.19 10.90 -43.88
C GLY A 564 7.34 11.81 -43.43
N PHE A 565 7.11 13.13 -43.32
CA PHE A 565 8.12 14.08 -42.84
C PHE A 565 7.72 14.80 -41.56
N PHE A 566 8.73 15.20 -40.77
CA PHE A 566 8.58 15.98 -39.56
C PHE A 566 8.45 17.47 -39.87
N GLY A 567 7.57 18.17 -39.14
CA GLY A 567 7.46 19.62 -39.24
C GLY A 567 6.63 20.23 -38.12
N ALA A 568 6.66 21.56 -38.05
CA ALA A 568 5.87 22.35 -37.11
C ALA A 568 4.95 23.37 -37.81
N ASP A 569 4.81 23.30 -39.13
CA ASP A 569 3.96 24.19 -39.91
C ASP A 569 2.58 23.58 -40.25
N ALA A 570 1.70 24.39 -40.84
CA ALA A 570 0.35 23.98 -41.19
C ALA A 570 0.27 22.83 -42.20
N ALA A 571 1.32 22.61 -43.02
CA ALA A 571 1.37 21.48 -43.94
C ALA A 571 1.59 20.15 -43.20
N HIS A 572 2.21 20.19 -42.02
CA HIS A 572 2.48 19.02 -41.18
C HIS A 572 1.42 18.80 -40.09
N PHE A 573 0.82 19.87 -39.55
CA PHE A 573 -0.18 19.79 -38.47
C PHE A 573 -1.60 19.46 -38.92
N SER A 574 -1.97 19.79 -40.16
CA SER A 574 -3.35 19.75 -40.62
C SER A 574 -3.80 18.33 -40.97
N ILE A 575 -4.86 17.87 -40.29
CA ILE A 575 -5.55 16.61 -40.64
C ILE A 575 -6.03 16.64 -42.10
N ASN A 576 -6.46 17.81 -42.60
CA ASN A 576 -6.93 17.97 -43.97
C ASN A 576 -5.80 17.84 -45.01
N ASN A 577 -4.54 18.05 -44.59
CA ASN A 577 -3.35 17.84 -45.41
C ASN A 577 -2.71 16.45 -45.17
N GLY A 578 -3.46 15.54 -44.53
CA GLY A 578 -3.08 14.14 -44.30
C GLY A 578 -2.06 13.95 -43.17
N CYS A 579 -2.08 14.80 -42.14
CA CYS A 579 -1.30 14.57 -40.92
C CYS A 579 -1.61 13.19 -40.31
N GLN A 580 -0.56 12.45 -39.94
CA GLN A 580 -0.68 11.08 -39.42
C GLN A 580 -0.77 11.05 -37.90
N VAL A 581 -1.99 10.95 -37.37
CA VAL A 581 -2.32 11.02 -35.93
C VAL A 581 -1.63 9.97 -35.05
N THR A 582 -1.21 8.85 -35.63
CA THR A 582 -0.47 7.79 -34.92
C THR A 582 1.03 8.06 -34.83
N LEU A 583 1.57 8.97 -35.65
CA LEU A 583 3.01 9.22 -35.79
C LEU A 583 3.43 10.62 -35.32
N GLY A 584 2.50 11.56 -35.12
CA GLY A 584 2.75 12.91 -34.61
C GLY A 584 1.48 13.61 -34.10
N VAL A 585 1.61 14.86 -33.66
CA VAL A 585 0.48 15.68 -33.19
C VAL A 585 -0.26 16.27 -34.40
N CYS A 586 -1.56 16.02 -34.52
CA CYS A 586 -2.39 16.61 -35.58
C CYS A 586 -3.53 17.41 -34.97
N ASN A 587 -3.81 18.60 -35.50
CA ASN A 587 -4.90 19.45 -35.06
C ASN A 587 -5.90 19.72 -36.20
N THR A 588 -7.14 20.05 -35.82
CA THR A 588 -8.07 20.75 -36.70
C THR A 588 -7.79 22.24 -36.61
N ILE A 589 -7.37 22.87 -37.71
CA ILE A 589 -7.28 24.32 -37.82
C ILE A 589 -8.66 24.82 -38.27
N VAL A 590 -9.28 25.70 -37.48
CA VAL A 590 -10.51 26.39 -37.85
C VAL A 590 -10.17 27.84 -38.15
N VAL A 591 -10.52 28.31 -39.34
CA VAL A 591 -10.37 29.72 -39.73
C VAL A 591 -11.63 30.47 -39.31
N LEU A 592 -11.51 31.41 -38.38
CA LEU A 592 -12.61 32.27 -37.95
C LEU A 592 -12.47 33.65 -38.59
N ARG A 593 -13.54 34.18 -39.17
CA ARG A 593 -13.61 35.56 -39.64
C ARG A 593 -14.35 36.42 -38.62
N VAL A 594 -13.64 37.36 -37.99
CA VAL A 594 -14.24 38.34 -37.08
C VAL A 594 -13.80 39.73 -37.52
N GLY A 595 -14.77 40.61 -37.79
CA GLY A 595 -14.49 42.01 -38.18
C GLY A 595 -13.67 42.17 -39.48
N GLY A 596 -13.69 41.19 -40.39
CA GLY A 596 -12.90 41.21 -41.63
C GLY A 596 -11.46 40.72 -41.49
N VAL A 597 -11.04 40.27 -40.30
CA VAL A 597 -9.74 39.63 -40.05
C VAL A 597 -9.94 38.12 -39.96
N GLU A 598 -9.14 37.36 -40.70
CA GLU A 598 -9.05 35.90 -40.58
C GLU A 598 -8.09 35.54 -39.45
N VAL A 599 -8.56 34.75 -38.49
CA VAL A 599 -7.78 34.23 -37.38
C VAL A 599 -7.78 32.71 -37.47
N GLU A 600 -6.60 32.11 -37.64
CA GLU A 600 -6.41 30.66 -37.59
C GLU A 600 -6.33 30.20 -36.13
N VAL A 601 -7.25 29.32 -35.72
CA VAL A 601 -7.27 28.77 -34.37
C VAL A 601 -7.02 27.27 -34.43
N GLY A 602 -5.92 26.83 -33.81
CA GLY A 602 -5.61 25.41 -33.64
C GLY A 602 -6.36 24.85 -32.43
N ILE A 603 -7.22 23.83 -32.64
CA ILE A 603 -7.97 23.19 -31.56
C ILE A 603 -7.27 21.88 -31.17
N VAL A 604 -6.85 21.77 -29.91
CA VAL A 604 -6.33 20.53 -29.31
C VAL A 604 -7.34 20.02 -28.28
N GLY A 605 -7.97 18.87 -28.54
CA GLY A 605 -8.60 18.03 -27.52
C GLY A 605 -9.84 18.55 -26.77
N TRP A 606 -10.56 19.57 -27.24
CA TRP A 606 -11.78 20.11 -26.59
C TRP A 606 -12.94 20.32 -27.58
N ASP A 607 -14.18 20.33 -27.08
CA ASP A 607 -15.41 20.57 -27.87
C ASP A 607 -15.37 21.97 -28.53
N VAL A 608 -15.52 21.99 -29.86
CA VAL A 608 -15.42 23.16 -30.76
C VAL A 608 -16.31 24.31 -30.31
N ARG A 609 -17.42 24.01 -29.63
CA ARG A 609 -18.42 24.99 -29.19
C ARG A 609 -17.90 25.92 -28.08
N ASP A 610 -17.11 25.41 -27.14
CA ASP A 610 -16.57 26.19 -26.01
C ASP A 610 -15.43 27.14 -26.43
N CYS A 611 -14.67 26.75 -27.46
CA CYS A 611 -13.61 27.59 -28.05
C CYS A 611 -14.23 28.80 -28.78
N LEU A 612 -15.30 28.56 -29.54
CA LEU A 612 -16.06 29.61 -30.24
C LEU A 612 -16.68 30.63 -29.27
N GLU A 613 -17.27 30.19 -28.15
CA GLU A 613 -17.84 31.11 -27.15
C GLU A 613 -16.78 31.97 -26.45
N THR A 614 -15.59 31.42 -26.22
CA THR A 614 -14.46 32.13 -25.60
C THR A 614 -13.84 33.17 -26.54
N VAL A 615 -13.72 32.84 -27.83
CA VAL A 615 -13.22 33.77 -28.85
C VAL A 615 -14.21 34.91 -29.09
N VAL A 616 -15.52 34.62 -29.14
CA VAL A 616 -16.55 35.66 -29.29
C VAL A 616 -16.60 36.60 -28.08
N ARG A 617 -16.48 36.08 -26.84
CA ARG A 617 -16.44 36.91 -25.63
C ARG A 617 -15.24 37.84 -25.52
N ASN A 618 -14.10 37.48 -26.11
CA ASN A 618 -12.89 38.31 -26.08
C ASN A 618 -12.81 39.31 -27.26
N LEU A 619 -13.71 39.19 -28.24
CA LEU A 619 -13.78 40.05 -29.43
C LEU A 619 -15.00 40.99 -29.45
N SER A 620 -15.91 40.84 -28.48
CA SER A 620 -16.98 41.79 -28.12
C SER A 620 -16.55 42.64 -26.93
#